data_AF-A0A839I864-F1
#
_entry.id   AF-A0A839I864-F1
#
_cell.length_a   1.000
_cell.length_b   1.000
_cell.length_c   1.000
_cell.angle_alpha   90.00
_cell.angle_beta   90.00
_cell.angle_gamma   90.00
#
_symmetry.space_group_name_H-M   'P 1'
#
loop_
_entity.id
_entity.type
_entity.pdbx_description
1 polymer ?
#
loop_
_entity_poly.entity_id
_entity_poly.type
_entity_poly.pdbx_seq_one_letter_code
_entity_poly.pdbx_strand_id
1 'polypeptide(L)'
;MNIYSAAIFVKMSPCLLTWLAKNAPKQGESEKLGFKLVDGQIEFEKLELIKFGKYLSSPWPSKVGTRPNIPVGIKDEIKNEASHKCTICSHTSGEFAHIDPVHNSKNNHPHNLIYLCPNCHDQFDNKKNITDTEIRKIKSDILSTRISIWRSHEKTLDTTLSLINELEVLRDKASESNNRIYKDLEDEVVDAVEQALPNVSVEVESILVNNLNSILQGKHSSDDLIQERARHLRDTHKENCPLCKGCGVYRSLECPVCNGVGTLSVELLSDIDLSPYEQEECPLCKGKGSHNEWECPICRGVGTVDVEAISEIDLSPFEQ
;
A
#
# COMPACT_ATOMS: atom_id res chain seq x y z
N MET A 1 13.32 5.11 10.50
CA MET A 1 12.75 5.92 9.39
C MET A 1 11.57 5.14 8.86
N ASN A 2 10.39 5.75 8.81
CA ASN A 2 9.24 5.10 8.18
C ASN A 2 9.50 4.85 6.68
N ILE A 3 8.62 4.06 6.06
CA ILE A 3 8.82 3.62 4.68
C ILE A 3 8.84 4.75 3.64
N TYR A 4 8.09 5.84 3.87
CA TYR A 4 8.09 7.00 2.97
C TYR A 4 9.33 7.86 3.14
N SER A 5 9.78 8.12 4.38
CA SER A 5 11.04 8.80 4.63
C SER A 5 12.21 8.04 4.00
N ALA A 6 12.21 6.71 4.14
CA ALA A 6 13.22 5.84 3.53
C ALA A 6 13.18 5.92 2.00
N ALA A 7 11.99 5.85 1.40
CA ALA A 7 11.79 5.95 -0.05
C ALA A 7 12.30 7.29 -0.62
N ILE A 8 12.01 8.40 0.06
CA ILE A 8 12.51 9.73 -0.28
C ILE A 8 14.04 9.78 -0.22
N PHE A 9 14.62 9.22 0.86
CA PHE A 9 16.06 9.26 1.11
C PHE A 9 16.87 8.51 0.04
N VAL A 10 16.44 7.30 -0.34
CA VAL A 10 17.14 6.46 -1.31
C VAL A 10 16.61 6.58 -2.74
N LYS A 11 15.53 7.34 -2.95
CA LYS A 11 14.84 7.51 -4.24
C LYS A 11 14.42 6.18 -4.86
N MET A 12 13.82 5.30 -4.05
CA MET A 12 13.25 4.02 -4.48
C MET A 12 11.88 3.88 -3.82
N SER A 13 10.92 3.26 -4.50
CA SER A 13 9.55 3.20 -3.98
C SER A 13 9.40 2.42 -2.68
N PRO A 14 8.35 2.72 -1.87
CA PRO A 14 7.94 1.86 -0.76
C PRO A 14 7.77 0.39 -1.15
N CYS A 15 7.21 0.12 -2.34
CA CYS A 15 7.03 -1.23 -2.86
C CYS A 15 8.37 -1.93 -3.08
N LEU A 16 9.33 -1.24 -3.71
CA LEU A 16 10.67 -1.79 -3.92
C LEU A 16 11.41 -2.02 -2.59
N LEU A 17 11.33 -1.09 -1.64
CA LEU A 17 11.94 -1.27 -0.32
C LEU A 17 11.36 -2.48 0.43
N THR A 18 10.04 -2.65 0.38
CA THR A 18 9.37 -3.84 0.95
C THR A 18 9.81 -5.13 0.24
N TRP A 19 9.95 -5.08 -1.08
CA TRP A 19 10.42 -6.23 -1.85
C TRP A 19 11.87 -6.58 -1.50
N LEU A 20 12.76 -5.60 -1.40
CA LEU A 20 14.17 -5.79 -1.03
C LEU A 20 14.37 -6.25 0.41
N ALA A 21 13.43 -5.93 1.31
CA ALA A 21 13.42 -6.45 2.68
C ALA A 21 13.11 -7.96 2.73
N LYS A 22 12.33 -8.45 1.75
CA LYS A 22 11.90 -9.85 1.69
C LYS A 22 12.79 -10.71 0.77
N ASN A 23 13.39 -10.10 -0.25
CA ASN A 23 14.07 -10.80 -1.35
C ASN A 23 15.50 -10.31 -1.53
N ALA A 24 16.42 -11.26 -1.80
CA ALA A 24 17.78 -10.93 -2.19
C ALA A 24 17.78 -10.60 -3.70
N PRO A 25 18.25 -9.40 -4.12
CA PRO A 25 18.16 -8.97 -5.50
C PRO A 25 19.19 -9.66 -6.42
N LYS A 26 20.38 -9.98 -5.89
CA LYS A 26 21.47 -10.58 -6.67
C LYS A 26 21.39 -12.10 -6.67
N GLN A 27 21.45 -12.69 -7.85
CA GLN A 27 21.34 -14.14 -8.00
C GLN A 27 22.49 -14.87 -7.28
N GLY A 28 22.14 -15.85 -6.45
CA GLY A 28 23.11 -16.65 -5.69
C GLY A 28 23.61 -15.98 -4.41
N GLU A 29 23.12 -14.79 -4.09
CA GLU A 29 23.43 -14.07 -2.85
C GLU A 29 22.19 -14.04 -1.93
N SER A 30 22.43 -13.86 -0.63
CA SER A 30 21.38 -13.85 0.40
C SER A 30 21.13 -12.49 1.04
N GLU A 31 21.92 -11.46 0.67
CA GLU A 31 21.80 -10.13 1.28
C GLU A 31 20.46 -9.48 0.91
N LYS A 32 19.70 -9.09 1.95
CA LYS A 32 18.40 -8.40 1.89
C LYS A 32 18.51 -7.08 2.62
N LEU A 33 17.59 -6.16 2.34
CA LEU A 33 17.54 -4.89 3.05
C LEU A 33 17.08 -5.13 4.49
N GLY A 34 17.92 -4.77 5.46
CA GLY A 34 17.56 -4.85 6.87
C GLY A 34 16.43 -3.88 7.24
N PHE A 35 15.53 -4.33 8.12
CA PHE A 35 14.43 -3.51 8.64
C PHE A 35 14.08 -3.91 10.09
N LYS A 36 13.30 -3.06 10.75
CA LYS A 36 12.71 -3.30 12.08
C LYS A 36 11.19 -3.19 11.99
N LEU A 37 10.49 -3.94 12.86
CA LEU A 37 9.06 -3.75 13.09
C LEU A 37 8.87 -2.90 14.34
N VAL A 38 8.17 -1.78 14.19
CA VAL A 38 7.79 -0.88 15.28
C VAL A 38 6.29 -0.69 15.19
N ASP A 39 5.54 -1.11 16.20
CA ASP A 39 4.07 -1.04 16.24
C ASP A 39 3.38 -1.62 14.98
N GLY A 40 3.93 -2.74 14.48
CA GLY A 40 3.42 -3.42 13.28
C GLY A 40 3.83 -2.77 11.94
N GLN A 41 4.57 -1.66 11.96
CA GLN A 41 5.05 -0.97 10.77
C GLN A 41 6.53 -1.24 10.50
N ILE A 42 6.91 -1.26 9.21
CA ILE A 42 8.30 -1.43 8.78
C ILE A 42 9.05 -0.11 8.90
N GLU A 43 10.19 -0.16 9.58
CA GLU A 43 11.13 0.93 9.73
C GLU A 43 12.54 0.56 9.29
N PHE A 44 13.25 1.55 8.75
CA PHE A 44 14.61 1.39 8.23
C PHE A 44 15.60 2.27 9.00
N GLU A 45 16.79 1.72 9.22
CA GLU A 45 17.94 2.49 9.70
C GLU A 45 18.65 3.19 8.54
N LYS A 46 19.04 4.44 8.74
CA LYS A 46 19.70 5.25 7.70
C LYS A 46 21.01 4.62 7.23
N LEU A 47 21.82 4.07 8.13
CA LEU A 47 23.09 3.43 7.80
C LEU A 47 22.88 2.15 6.98
N GLU A 48 21.85 1.38 7.30
CA GLU A 48 21.49 0.17 6.54
C GLU A 48 21.09 0.54 5.11
N LEU A 49 20.25 1.56 4.92
CA LEU A 49 19.88 2.06 3.59
C LEU A 49 21.11 2.48 2.76
N ILE A 50 22.09 3.14 3.38
CA ILE A 50 23.34 3.54 2.70
C ILE A 50 24.17 2.31 2.32
N LYS A 51 24.36 1.37 3.25
CA LYS A 51 25.12 0.13 3.02
C LYS A 51 24.46 -0.67 1.89
N PHE A 52 23.16 -0.86 1.95
CA PHE A 52 22.41 -1.64 0.98
C PHE A 52 22.39 -0.97 -0.40
N GLY A 53 22.29 0.36 -0.48
CA GLY A 53 22.43 1.10 -1.74
C GLY A 53 23.79 0.91 -2.40
N LYS A 54 24.88 0.87 -1.62
CA LYS A 54 26.23 0.54 -2.13
C LYS A 54 26.30 -0.90 -2.63
N TYR A 55 25.68 -1.83 -1.90
CA TYR A 55 25.57 -3.23 -2.31
C TYR A 55 24.82 -3.38 -3.65
N LEU A 56 23.66 -2.73 -3.82
CA LEU A 56 22.92 -2.73 -5.07
C LEU A 56 23.73 -2.15 -6.24
N SER A 57 24.60 -1.18 -5.97
CA SER A 57 25.43 -0.51 -6.99
C SER A 57 26.65 -1.32 -7.42
N SER A 58 27.07 -2.32 -6.64
CA SER A 58 28.23 -3.15 -7.00
C SER A 58 27.86 -4.16 -8.10
N PRO A 59 28.83 -4.66 -8.89
CA PRO A 59 28.57 -5.60 -9.98
C PRO A 59 27.68 -6.78 -9.56
N TRP A 60 26.78 -7.19 -10.45
CA TRP A 60 25.84 -8.28 -10.20
C TRP A 60 26.36 -9.59 -10.80
N PRO A 61 26.14 -10.74 -10.13
CA PRO A 61 26.54 -12.03 -10.65
C PRO A 61 25.87 -12.35 -12.00
N SER A 62 26.64 -12.92 -12.92
CA SER A 62 26.14 -13.47 -14.18
C SER A 62 26.98 -14.65 -14.65
N LYS A 63 26.39 -15.52 -15.48
CA LYS A 63 27.16 -16.56 -16.17
C LYS A 63 28.11 -15.90 -17.18
N VAL A 64 29.21 -16.59 -17.49
CA VAL A 64 30.17 -16.12 -18.50
C VAL A 64 29.44 -15.89 -19.83
N GLY A 65 29.63 -14.70 -20.42
CA GLY A 65 28.98 -14.32 -21.67
C GLY A 65 27.53 -13.85 -21.55
N THR A 66 26.91 -13.86 -20.36
CA THR A 66 25.52 -13.41 -20.17
C THR A 66 25.43 -12.13 -19.35
N ARG A 67 24.36 -11.36 -19.59
CA ARG A 67 24.00 -10.21 -18.76
C ARG A 67 23.47 -10.70 -17.39
N PRO A 68 23.70 -9.96 -16.28
CA PRO A 68 23.07 -10.27 -15.00
C PRO A 68 21.55 -10.15 -15.10
N ASN A 69 20.82 -11.10 -14.51
CA ASN A 69 19.36 -11.07 -14.49
C ASN A 69 18.86 -9.85 -13.69
N ILE A 70 17.85 -9.17 -14.21
CA ILE A 70 17.12 -8.12 -13.48
C ILE A 70 15.93 -8.80 -12.77
N PRO A 71 15.87 -8.81 -11.44
CA PRO A 71 14.81 -9.47 -10.69
C PRO A 71 13.50 -8.70 -10.79
N VAL A 72 12.38 -9.40 -10.53
CA VAL A 72 11.01 -8.87 -10.73
C VAL A 72 10.78 -7.55 -10.01
N GLY A 73 11.17 -7.41 -8.74
CA GLY A 73 10.97 -6.15 -7.99
C GLY A 73 11.67 -4.95 -8.60
N ILE A 74 12.84 -5.16 -9.22
CA ILE A 74 13.57 -4.09 -9.93
C ILE A 74 12.91 -3.80 -11.28
N LYS A 75 12.47 -4.83 -12.01
CA LYS A 75 11.70 -4.65 -13.26
C LYS A 75 10.43 -3.84 -13.02
N ASP A 76 9.69 -4.16 -11.95
CA ASP A 76 8.46 -3.48 -11.59
C ASP A 76 8.71 -2.03 -11.18
N GLU A 77 9.78 -1.76 -10.42
CA GLU A 77 10.16 -0.39 -10.08
C GLU A 77 10.38 0.46 -11.33
N ILE A 78 11.16 -0.05 -12.30
CA ILE A 78 11.51 0.69 -13.51
C ILE A 78 10.31 0.84 -14.46
N LYS A 79 9.42 -0.16 -14.52
CA LYS A 79 8.15 -0.03 -15.25
C LYS A 79 7.24 1.01 -14.61
N ASN A 80 7.11 1.02 -13.28
CA ASN A 80 6.28 1.99 -12.56
C ASN A 80 6.81 3.41 -12.69
N GLU A 81 8.13 3.61 -12.64
CA GLU A 81 8.77 4.89 -12.96
C GLU A 81 8.36 5.44 -14.33
N ALA A 82 8.20 4.54 -15.30
CA ALA A 82 7.91 4.88 -16.68
C ALA A 82 6.42 4.81 -17.03
N SER A 83 5.54 4.62 -16.04
CA SER A 83 4.10 4.38 -16.26
C SER A 83 3.84 3.28 -17.30
N HIS A 84 4.68 2.25 -17.29
CA HIS A 84 4.68 1.12 -18.22
C HIS A 84 4.82 1.50 -19.71
N LYS A 85 5.36 2.67 -20.01
CA LYS A 85 5.57 3.19 -21.37
C LYS A 85 7.01 3.64 -21.55
N CYS A 86 7.51 3.66 -22.78
CA CYS A 86 8.81 4.22 -23.09
C CYS A 86 8.93 5.66 -22.54
N THR A 87 9.97 5.96 -21.77
CA THR A 87 10.14 7.29 -21.15
C THR A 87 10.42 8.40 -22.15
N ILE A 88 10.79 8.07 -23.39
CA ILE A 88 11.08 9.03 -24.45
C ILE A 88 9.83 9.32 -25.31
N CYS A 89 9.17 8.26 -25.80
CA CYS A 89 8.12 8.40 -26.82
C CYS A 89 6.74 7.91 -26.38
N SER A 90 6.59 7.43 -25.14
CA SER A 90 5.33 6.92 -24.56
C SER A 90 4.75 5.66 -25.23
N HIS A 91 5.50 4.98 -26.10
CA HIS A 91 5.10 3.69 -26.66
C HIS A 91 4.89 2.63 -25.56
N THR A 92 3.89 1.76 -25.70
CA THR A 92 3.42 0.84 -24.64
C THR A 92 4.29 -0.39 -24.40
N SER A 93 5.25 -0.65 -25.29
CA SER A 93 6.25 -1.71 -25.10
C SER A 93 7.62 -1.12 -24.77
N GLY A 94 8.42 -1.85 -24.00
CA GLY A 94 9.74 -1.41 -23.59
C GLY A 94 10.65 -2.51 -23.05
N GLU A 95 11.92 -2.15 -23.01
CA GLU A 95 13.04 -2.93 -22.52
C GLU A 95 13.77 -2.15 -21.42
N PHE A 96 14.56 -2.86 -20.62
CA PHE A 96 15.33 -2.27 -19.53
C PHE A 96 16.72 -1.87 -20.04
N ALA A 97 16.87 -0.59 -20.38
CA ALA A 97 18.13 -0.03 -20.83
C ALA A 97 19.01 0.37 -19.63
N HIS A 98 20.31 0.10 -19.72
CA HIS A 98 21.29 0.51 -18.72
C HIS A 98 21.83 1.91 -19.04
N ILE A 99 21.76 2.83 -18.09
CA ILE A 99 22.26 4.20 -18.25
C ILE A 99 23.79 4.22 -18.29
N ASP A 100 24.45 3.51 -17.38
CA ASP A 100 25.85 3.09 -17.53
C ASP A 100 25.88 1.66 -18.08
N PRO A 101 26.41 1.44 -19.30
CA PRO A 101 26.32 0.17 -19.99
C PRO A 101 26.73 -1.05 -19.15
N VAL A 102 25.96 -2.13 -19.30
CA VAL A 102 26.16 -3.37 -18.52
C VAL A 102 27.55 -4.00 -18.68
N HIS A 103 28.20 -3.79 -19.82
CA HIS A 103 29.56 -4.29 -20.07
C HIS A 103 30.62 -3.57 -19.23
N ASN A 104 30.34 -2.35 -18.75
CA ASN A 104 31.22 -1.59 -17.86
C ASN A 104 31.01 -1.97 -16.40
N SER A 105 29.75 -2.00 -15.95
CA SER A 105 29.42 -2.00 -14.52
C SER A 105 28.79 -3.29 -14.01
N LYS A 106 28.13 -4.06 -14.89
CA LYS A 106 27.21 -5.15 -14.51
C LYS A 106 26.22 -4.73 -13.41
N ASN A 107 25.81 -3.47 -13.39
CA ASN A 107 25.05 -2.87 -12.29
C ASN A 107 23.56 -2.76 -12.64
N ASN A 108 22.72 -3.53 -11.97
CA ASN A 108 21.25 -3.46 -12.09
C ASN A 108 20.58 -2.63 -10.98
N HIS A 109 21.32 -1.72 -10.33
CA HIS A 109 20.72 -0.74 -9.42
C HIS A 109 19.61 0.02 -10.15
N PRO A 110 18.44 0.28 -9.53
CA PRO A 110 17.33 0.97 -10.19
C PRO A 110 17.73 2.30 -10.82
N HIS A 111 18.59 3.05 -10.16
CA HIS A 111 19.11 4.33 -10.69
C HIS A 111 19.98 4.19 -11.94
N ASN A 112 20.45 2.98 -12.27
CA ASN A 112 21.19 2.69 -13.49
C ASN A 112 20.30 2.13 -14.62
N LEU A 113 18.98 2.05 -14.41
CA LEU A 113 18.05 1.48 -15.37
C LEU A 113 17.01 2.51 -15.81
N ILE A 114 16.56 2.41 -17.06
CA ILE A 114 15.46 3.20 -17.62
C ILE A 114 14.65 2.33 -18.61
N TYR A 115 13.36 2.61 -18.77
CA TYR A 115 12.46 1.83 -19.62
C TYR A 115 12.29 2.48 -20.99
N LEU A 116 12.79 1.84 -22.06
CA LEU A 116 12.78 2.39 -23.42
C LEU A 116 12.18 1.37 -24.41
N CYS A 117 11.40 1.82 -25.39
CA CYS A 117 11.02 0.96 -26.52
C CYS A 117 12.26 0.58 -27.34
N PRO A 118 12.23 -0.54 -28.11
CA PRO A 118 13.40 -1.00 -28.87
C PRO A 118 14.03 0.08 -29.78
N ASN A 119 13.20 0.94 -30.39
CA ASN A 119 13.67 2.02 -31.26
C ASN A 119 14.42 3.13 -30.50
N CYS A 120 13.94 3.51 -29.30
CA CYS A 120 14.63 4.51 -28.47
C CYS A 120 15.84 3.90 -27.76
N HIS A 121 15.76 2.62 -27.40
CA HIS A 121 16.88 1.87 -26.83
C HIS A 121 18.04 1.78 -27.83
N ASP A 122 17.80 1.40 -29.09
CA ASP A 122 18.84 1.36 -30.14
C ASP A 122 19.47 2.73 -30.39
N GLN A 123 18.66 3.79 -30.42
CA GLN A 123 19.16 5.15 -30.61
C GLN A 123 20.05 5.61 -29.44
N PHE A 124 19.73 5.19 -28.22
CA PHE A 124 20.52 5.48 -27.04
C PHE A 124 21.82 4.66 -27.01
N ASP A 125 21.73 3.34 -27.17
CA ASP A 125 22.89 2.43 -27.15
C ASP A 125 23.95 2.81 -28.19
N ASN A 126 23.50 3.21 -29.40
CA ASN A 126 24.38 3.61 -30.49
C ASN A 126 24.72 5.12 -30.49
N LYS A 127 24.30 5.87 -29.47
CA LYS A 127 24.56 7.32 -29.35
C LYS A 127 24.18 8.12 -30.60
N LYS A 128 23.04 7.80 -31.20
CA LYS A 128 22.51 8.47 -32.40
C LYS A 128 21.89 9.82 -32.01
N ASN A 129 20.62 9.80 -31.65
CA ASN A 129 19.83 11.01 -31.36
C ASN A 129 19.49 11.18 -29.88
N ILE A 130 19.86 10.22 -29.02
CA ILE A 130 19.56 10.23 -27.59
C ILE A 130 20.88 10.14 -26.84
N THR A 131 21.14 11.12 -25.99
CA THR A 131 22.41 11.25 -25.26
C THR A 131 22.33 10.76 -23.81
N ASP A 132 23.48 10.43 -23.24
CA ASP A 132 23.62 10.10 -21.81
C ASP A 132 23.06 11.19 -20.89
N THR A 133 23.31 12.46 -21.24
CA THR A 133 22.85 13.62 -20.46
C THR A 133 21.34 13.73 -20.44
N GLU A 134 20.68 13.53 -21.59
CA GLU A 134 19.22 13.55 -21.70
C GLU A 134 18.58 12.43 -20.87
N ILE A 135 19.09 11.20 -20.99
CA ILE A 135 18.58 10.05 -20.23
C ILE A 135 18.75 10.26 -18.72
N ARG A 136 19.90 10.77 -18.27
CA ARG A 136 20.13 11.09 -16.85
C ARG A 136 19.18 12.18 -16.34
N LYS A 137 18.90 13.19 -17.17
CA LYS A 137 17.94 14.25 -16.84
C LYS A 137 16.52 13.67 -16.70
N ILE A 138 16.06 12.89 -17.69
CA ILE A 138 14.74 12.25 -17.66
C ILE A 138 14.60 11.36 -16.42
N LYS A 139 15.61 10.54 -16.12
CA LYS A 139 15.64 9.73 -14.90
C LYS A 139 15.52 10.59 -13.63
N SER A 140 16.26 11.69 -13.56
CA SER A 140 16.20 12.62 -12.43
C SER A 140 14.82 13.27 -12.27
N ASP A 141 14.19 13.66 -13.37
CA ASP A 141 12.86 14.29 -13.38
C ASP A 141 11.78 13.31 -12.91
N ILE A 142 11.81 12.07 -13.40
CA ILE A 142 10.93 10.98 -12.94
C ILE A 142 11.07 10.77 -11.43
N LEU A 143 12.30 10.63 -10.93
CA LEU A 143 12.55 10.42 -9.50
C LEU A 143 12.08 11.63 -8.67
N SER A 144 12.25 12.84 -9.17
CA SER A 144 11.83 14.07 -8.48
C SER A 144 10.31 14.15 -8.32
N THR A 145 9.56 13.79 -9.36
CA THR A 145 8.10 13.70 -9.30
C THR A 145 7.64 12.69 -8.25
N ARG A 146 8.26 11.50 -8.23
CA ARG A 146 7.91 10.44 -7.26
C ARG A 146 8.21 10.85 -5.82
N ILE A 147 9.35 11.51 -5.57
CA ILE A 147 9.70 12.06 -4.26
C ILE A 147 8.65 13.06 -3.76
N SER A 148 8.13 13.93 -4.64
CA SER A 148 7.07 14.87 -4.27
C SER A 148 5.79 14.17 -3.82
N ILE A 149 5.39 13.09 -4.50
CA ILE A 149 4.25 12.26 -4.09
C ILE A 149 4.50 11.62 -2.72
N TRP A 150 5.67 11.01 -2.51
CA TRP A 150 5.98 10.36 -1.24
C TRP A 150 6.08 11.34 -0.07
N ARG A 151 6.56 12.57 -0.30
CA ARG A 151 6.53 13.65 0.72
C ARG A 151 5.11 14.03 1.11
N SER A 152 4.19 14.06 0.14
CA SER A 152 2.78 14.29 0.43
C SER A 152 2.23 13.18 1.33
N HIS A 153 2.51 11.91 0.99
CA HIS A 153 2.06 10.76 1.78
C HIS A 153 2.67 10.74 3.19
N GLU A 154 3.97 11.02 3.33
CA GLU A 154 4.66 11.14 4.63
C GLU A 154 3.97 12.19 5.51
N LYS A 155 3.71 13.38 4.95
CA LYS A 155 3.02 14.45 5.67
C LYS A 155 1.59 14.06 6.08
N THR A 156 0.85 13.40 5.19
CA THR A 156 -0.50 12.91 5.50
C THR A 156 -0.45 11.90 6.65
N LEU A 157 0.49 10.95 6.61
CA LEU A 157 0.67 9.97 7.68
C LEU A 157 0.97 10.64 9.03
N ASP A 158 1.91 11.58 9.07
CA ASP A 158 2.26 12.31 10.30
C ASP A 158 1.06 13.10 10.83
N THR A 159 0.28 13.71 9.93
CA THR A 159 -0.94 14.45 10.30
C THR A 159 -1.99 13.51 10.90
N THR A 160 -2.22 12.35 10.28
CA THR A 160 -3.14 11.32 10.80
C THR A 160 -2.70 10.82 12.17
N LEU A 161 -1.41 10.54 12.38
CA LEU A 161 -0.89 10.09 13.67
C LEU A 161 -1.05 11.17 14.76
N SER A 162 -0.82 12.44 14.43
CA SER A 162 -1.09 13.56 15.35
C SER A 162 -2.56 13.62 15.75
N LEU A 163 -3.47 13.49 14.78
CA LEU A 163 -4.91 13.48 15.05
C LEU A 163 -5.32 12.29 15.92
N ILE A 164 -4.74 11.10 15.70
CA ILE A 164 -4.97 9.94 16.56
C ILE A 164 -4.56 10.26 18.00
N ASN A 165 -3.36 10.81 18.23
CA ASN A 165 -2.91 11.18 19.57
C ASN A 165 -3.83 12.23 20.22
N GLU A 166 -4.29 13.22 19.46
CA GLU A 166 -5.26 14.22 19.96
C GLU A 166 -6.59 13.56 20.37
N LEU A 167 -7.10 12.62 19.57
CA LEU A 167 -8.30 11.85 19.89
C LEU A 167 -8.10 10.99 21.14
N GLU A 168 -6.92 10.41 21.35
CA GLU A 168 -6.59 9.66 22.57
C GLU A 168 -6.61 10.56 23.81
N VAL A 169 -6.01 11.75 23.74
CA VAL A 169 -6.05 12.72 24.85
C VAL A 169 -7.48 13.18 25.15
N LEU A 170 -8.31 13.40 24.11
CA LEU A 170 -9.72 13.76 24.29
C LEU A 170 -10.53 12.61 24.91
N ARG A 171 -10.29 11.38 24.47
CA ARG A 171 -10.88 10.17 25.06
C ARG A 171 -10.53 10.05 26.53
N ASP A 172 -9.28 10.28 26.89
CA ASP A 172 -8.81 10.17 28.28
C ASP A 172 -9.45 11.27 29.16
N LYS A 173 -9.52 12.51 28.68
CA LYS A 173 -10.24 13.61 29.37
C LYS A 173 -11.73 13.36 29.53
N ALA A 174 -12.39 12.82 28.49
CA ALA A 174 -13.80 12.44 28.55
C ALA A 174 -14.00 11.31 29.58
N SER A 175 -13.10 10.33 29.61
CA SER A 175 -13.11 9.23 30.59
C SER A 175 -12.94 9.74 32.02
N GLU A 176 -12.00 10.65 32.27
CA GLU A 176 -11.83 11.31 33.57
C GLU A 176 -13.06 12.09 33.99
N SER A 177 -13.67 12.84 33.06
CA SER A 177 -14.87 13.64 33.34
C SER A 177 -16.07 12.75 33.66
N ASN A 178 -16.27 11.68 32.89
CA ASN A 178 -17.32 10.69 33.13
C ASN A 178 -17.12 10.00 34.48
N ASN A 179 -15.89 9.60 34.83
CA ASN A 179 -15.58 8.99 36.13
C ASN A 179 -15.92 9.93 37.30
N ARG A 180 -15.69 11.24 37.15
CA ARG A 180 -16.11 12.21 38.17
C ARG A 180 -17.63 12.29 38.30
N ILE A 181 -18.34 12.40 37.18
CA ILE A 181 -19.81 12.44 37.17
C ILE A 181 -20.38 11.17 37.82
N TYR A 182 -19.85 10.00 37.49
CA TYR A 182 -20.30 8.74 38.08
C TYR A 182 -20.06 8.69 39.58
N LYS A 183 -18.92 9.18 40.05
CA LYS A 183 -18.63 9.25 41.48
C LYS A 183 -19.56 10.23 42.21
N ASP A 184 -19.79 11.41 41.63
CA ASP A 184 -20.71 12.40 42.22
C ASP A 184 -22.14 11.84 42.32
N LEU A 185 -22.60 11.09 41.30
CA LEU A 185 -23.88 10.38 41.30
C LEU A 185 -23.90 9.23 42.32
N GLU A 186 -22.82 8.47 42.46
CA GLU A 186 -22.70 7.41 43.47
C GLU A 186 -22.81 7.99 44.87
N ASP A 187 -22.06 9.05 45.17
CA ASP A 187 -22.10 9.76 46.45
C ASP A 187 -23.52 10.31 46.74
N GLU A 188 -24.18 10.94 45.76
CA GLU A 188 -25.56 11.47 45.91
C GLU A 188 -26.60 10.37 46.15
N VAL A 189 -26.48 9.23 45.45
CA VAL A 189 -27.38 8.08 45.63
C VAL A 189 -27.17 7.42 46.99
N VAL A 190 -25.91 7.24 47.42
CA VAL A 190 -25.58 6.70 48.75
C VAL A 190 -26.15 7.59 49.84
N ASP A 191 -25.92 8.91 49.78
CA ASP A 191 -26.46 9.88 50.73
C ASP A 191 -27.99 9.81 50.81
N ALA A 192 -28.67 9.74 49.67
CA ALA A 192 -30.13 9.64 49.62
C ALA A 192 -30.66 8.33 50.23
N VAL A 193 -29.95 7.21 49.99
CA VAL A 193 -30.31 5.90 50.56
C VAL A 193 -30.08 5.87 52.07
N GLU A 194 -28.95 6.37 52.57
CA GLU A 194 -28.65 6.45 54.01
C GLU A 194 -29.70 7.28 54.76
N GLN A 195 -30.11 8.43 54.19
CA GLN A 195 -31.16 9.28 54.77
C GLN A 195 -32.52 8.58 54.80
N ALA A 196 -32.87 7.84 53.75
CA ALA A 196 -34.15 7.12 53.67
C ALA A 196 -34.17 5.86 54.55
N LEU A 197 -33.02 5.24 54.79
CA LEU A 197 -32.87 3.95 55.46
C LEU A 197 -31.70 3.95 56.47
N PRO A 198 -31.84 4.61 57.64
CA PRO A 198 -30.75 4.82 58.59
C PRO A 198 -30.21 3.55 59.30
N ASN A 199 -30.73 2.36 58.98
CA ASN A 199 -30.34 1.06 59.56
C ASN A 199 -30.26 -0.06 58.50
N VAL A 200 -29.82 0.25 57.27
CA VAL A 200 -29.59 -0.77 56.25
C VAL A 200 -28.41 -1.68 56.63
N SER A 201 -28.55 -3.00 56.39
CA SER A 201 -27.47 -3.95 56.64
C SER A 201 -26.40 -3.88 55.55
N VAL A 202 -25.14 -4.07 55.96
CA VAL A 202 -23.92 -4.01 55.12
C VAL A 202 -23.99 -4.88 53.85
N GLU A 203 -24.80 -5.95 53.86
CA GLU A 203 -25.02 -6.81 52.68
C GLU A 203 -25.76 -6.10 51.55
N VAL A 204 -26.76 -5.26 51.84
CA VAL A 204 -27.55 -4.55 50.82
C VAL A 204 -26.71 -3.46 50.14
N GLU A 205 -25.84 -2.80 50.90
CA GLU A 205 -24.90 -1.78 50.43
C GLU A 205 -23.91 -2.36 49.41
N SER A 206 -23.35 -3.55 49.71
CA SER A 206 -22.43 -4.24 48.81
C SER A 206 -23.07 -4.68 47.49
N ILE A 207 -24.37 -5.01 47.49
CA ILE A 207 -25.11 -5.43 46.30
C ILE A 207 -25.40 -4.21 45.40
N LEU A 208 -25.74 -3.06 45.99
CA LEU A 208 -25.98 -1.82 45.26
C LEU A 208 -24.71 -1.35 44.52
N VAL A 209 -23.59 -1.27 45.23
CA VAL A 209 -22.29 -0.85 44.67
C VAL A 209 -21.82 -1.79 43.55
N ASN A 210 -22.00 -3.10 43.70
CA ASN A 210 -21.62 -4.06 42.66
C ASN A 210 -22.49 -3.95 41.40
N ASN A 211 -23.80 -3.70 41.54
CA ASN A 211 -24.69 -3.52 40.40
C ASN A 211 -24.41 -2.22 39.65
N LEU A 212 -24.16 -1.12 40.37
CA LEU A 212 -23.75 0.18 39.81
C LEU A 212 -22.45 0.04 39.01
N ASN A 213 -21.43 -0.60 39.58
CA ASN A 213 -20.16 -0.85 38.89
C ASN A 213 -20.32 -1.68 37.60
N SER A 214 -21.28 -2.61 37.54
CA SER A 214 -21.56 -3.38 36.32
C SER A 214 -22.21 -2.55 35.20
N ILE A 215 -23.01 -1.53 35.57
CA ILE A 215 -23.70 -0.64 34.63
C ILE A 215 -22.72 0.40 34.05
N LEU A 216 -21.70 0.77 34.82
CA LEU A 216 -20.79 1.88 34.53
C LEU A 216 -19.54 1.51 33.71
N GLN A 217 -19.21 0.23 33.54
CA GLN A 217 -18.04 -0.20 32.76
C GLN A 217 -18.33 -0.28 31.26
N GLY A 218 -18.47 0.88 30.59
CA GLY A 218 -18.40 0.99 29.14
C GLY A 218 -16.95 1.08 28.67
N LYS A 219 -16.29 -0.05 28.40
CA LYS A 219 -15.01 -0.05 27.66
C LYS A 219 -15.32 0.01 26.16
N HIS A 220 -14.94 1.09 25.50
CA HIS A 220 -14.99 1.11 24.04
C HIS A 220 -13.76 0.41 23.43
N SER A 221 -13.99 -0.78 22.90
CA SER A 221 -13.12 -1.66 22.11
C SER A 221 -12.99 -1.13 20.67
N SER A 222 -12.07 -1.71 19.88
CA SER A 222 -12.10 -1.61 18.40
C SER A 222 -13.47 -2.00 17.81
N ASP A 223 -14.25 -2.81 18.54
CA ASP A 223 -15.61 -3.20 18.18
C ASP A 223 -16.60 -2.03 18.17
N ASP A 224 -16.39 -1.03 19.03
CA ASP A 224 -17.25 0.15 19.08
C ASP A 224 -17.04 1.06 17.87
N LEU A 225 -15.80 1.19 17.38
CA LEU A 225 -15.53 1.91 16.14
C LEU A 225 -16.18 1.21 14.93
N ILE A 226 -16.20 -0.12 14.92
CA ILE A 226 -16.91 -0.91 13.91
C ILE A 226 -18.42 -0.68 14.03
N GLN A 227 -18.96 -0.62 15.25
CA GLN A 227 -20.38 -0.41 15.52
C GLN A 227 -20.83 1.03 15.20
N GLU A 228 -20.01 2.03 15.50
CA GLU A 228 -20.21 3.43 15.11
C GLU A 228 -20.17 3.61 13.60
N ARG A 229 -19.20 2.99 12.91
CA ARG A 229 -19.17 2.99 11.44
C ARG A 229 -20.43 2.35 10.86
N ALA A 230 -20.87 1.22 11.42
CA ALA A 230 -22.11 0.57 11.00
C ALA A 230 -23.34 1.45 11.24
N ARG A 231 -23.37 2.23 12.33
CA ARG A 231 -24.44 3.21 12.59
C ARG A 231 -24.41 4.36 11.59
N HIS A 232 -23.25 4.95 11.36
CA HIS A 232 -23.07 6.03 10.39
C HIS A 232 -23.52 5.64 8.97
N LEU A 233 -23.19 4.43 8.53
CA LEU A 233 -23.62 3.89 7.24
C LEU A 233 -25.17 3.81 7.16
N ARG A 234 -25.83 3.32 8.21
CA ARG A 234 -27.30 3.29 8.27
C ARG A 234 -27.90 4.70 8.25
N ASP A 235 -27.42 5.59 9.11
CA ASP A 235 -27.98 6.94 9.27
C ASP A 235 -27.83 7.77 7.99
N THR A 236 -26.73 7.57 7.27
CA THR A 236 -26.45 8.24 5.99
C THR A 236 -27.00 7.50 4.77
N HIS A 237 -27.72 6.40 4.96
CA HIS A 237 -28.29 5.57 3.88
C HIS A 237 -27.22 5.14 2.87
N LYS A 238 -26.06 4.70 3.39
CA LYS A 238 -24.92 4.23 2.60
C LYS A 238 -24.54 2.82 2.99
N GLU A 239 -23.96 2.09 2.06
CA GLU A 239 -23.31 0.81 2.32
C GLU A 239 -21.91 0.76 1.73
N ASN A 240 -21.14 -0.26 2.12
CA ASN A 240 -19.86 -0.52 1.50
C ASN A 240 -20.07 -0.83 0.01
N CYS A 241 -19.22 -0.25 -0.84
CA CYS A 241 -19.23 -0.54 -2.26
C CYS A 241 -19.10 -2.05 -2.50
N PRO A 242 -19.96 -2.67 -3.31
CA PRO A 242 -19.98 -4.13 -3.46
C PRO A 242 -18.74 -4.66 -4.21
N LEU A 243 -18.11 -3.83 -5.06
CA LEU A 243 -16.89 -4.19 -5.79
C LEU A 243 -15.63 -4.17 -4.92
N CYS A 244 -15.37 -3.06 -4.22
CA CYS A 244 -14.15 -2.90 -3.40
C CYS A 244 -14.34 -3.19 -1.91
N LYS A 245 -15.56 -3.49 -1.46
CA LYS A 245 -15.90 -3.86 -0.08
C LYS A 245 -15.47 -2.82 0.97
N GLY A 246 -15.52 -1.53 0.62
CA GLY A 246 -15.19 -0.45 1.55
C GLY A 246 -13.77 0.11 1.44
N CYS A 247 -12.87 -0.49 0.65
CA CYS A 247 -11.46 -0.07 0.61
C CYS A 247 -11.14 1.04 -0.40
N GLY A 248 -12.06 1.35 -1.32
CA GLY A 248 -11.88 2.40 -2.34
C GLY A 248 -10.94 2.01 -3.49
N VAL A 249 -10.36 0.81 -3.48
CA VAL A 249 -9.37 0.37 -4.48
C VAL A 249 -9.84 -0.92 -5.15
N TYR A 250 -9.73 -0.97 -6.48
CA TYR A 250 -9.96 -2.18 -7.27
C TYR A 250 -8.77 -2.40 -8.20
N ARG A 251 -8.15 -3.60 -8.14
CA ARG A 251 -6.95 -3.97 -8.92
C ARG A 251 -5.81 -2.92 -8.92
N SER A 252 -5.54 -2.34 -7.76
CA SER A 252 -4.50 -1.29 -7.53
C SER A 252 -4.77 0.06 -8.20
N LEU A 253 -5.99 0.26 -8.70
CA LEU A 253 -6.49 1.54 -9.18
C LEU A 253 -7.66 1.99 -8.30
N GLU A 254 -8.05 3.25 -8.45
CA GLU A 254 -9.27 3.78 -7.84
C GLU A 254 -10.47 2.92 -8.24
N CYS A 255 -11.30 2.51 -7.27
CA CYS A 255 -12.44 1.64 -7.55
C CYS A 255 -13.43 2.34 -8.50
N PRO A 256 -13.69 1.82 -9.71
CA PRO A 256 -14.51 2.50 -10.70
C PRO A 256 -15.98 2.64 -10.29
N VAL A 257 -16.46 1.75 -9.42
CA VAL A 257 -17.85 1.76 -8.94
C VAL A 257 -18.09 2.85 -7.87
N CYS A 258 -17.09 3.17 -7.05
CA CYS A 258 -17.25 4.15 -5.95
C CYS A 258 -16.28 5.32 -6.01
N ASN A 259 -15.45 5.43 -7.05
CA ASN A 259 -14.46 6.47 -7.27
C ASN A 259 -13.64 6.74 -5.99
N GLY A 260 -13.01 5.70 -5.45
CA GLY A 260 -12.12 5.84 -4.29
C GLY A 260 -12.78 6.01 -2.93
N VAL A 261 -14.09 6.29 -2.88
CA VAL A 261 -14.81 6.61 -1.63
C VAL A 261 -15.02 5.38 -0.75
N GLY A 262 -15.18 4.20 -1.35
CA GLY A 262 -15.41 2.95 -0.64
C GLY A 262 -16.87 2.70 -0.23
N THR A 263 -17.75 3.70 -0.30
CA THR A 263 -19.19 3.57 0.05
C THR A 263 -20.08 4.15 -1.03
N LEU A 264 -21.32 3.65 -1.13
CA LEU A 264 -22.35 4.09 -2.08
C LEU A 264 -23.67 4.31 -1.35
N SER A 265 -24.56 5.14 -1.89
CA SER A 265 -25.91 5.23 -1.34
C SER A 265 -26.69 3.96 -1.64
N VAL A 266 -27.62 3.60 -0.75
CA VAL A 266 -28.43 2.37 -0.91
C VAL A 266 -29.24 2.40 -2.21
N GLU A 267 -29.69 3.58 -2.64
CA GLU A 267 -30.46 3.75 -3.89
C GLU A 267 -29.63 3.45 -5.14
N LEU A 268 -28.32 3.69 -5.09
CA LEU A 268 -27.42 3.40 -6.21
C LEU A 268 -27.11 1.90 -6.33
N LEU A 269 -27.29 1.11 -5.26
CA LEU A 269 -26.87 -0.30 -5.24
C LEU A 269 -27.70 -1.20 -6.17
N SER A 270 -28.98 -0.89 -6.38
CA SER A 270 -29.85 -1.69 -7.27
C SER A 270 -29.47 -1.58 -8.74
N ASP A 271 -28.78 -0.51 -9.11
CA ASP A 271 -28.52 -0.13 -10.51
C ASP A 271 -27.07 -0.42 -10.92
N ILE A 272 -26.24 -0.87 -9.98
CA ILE A 272 -24.85 -1.21 -10.26
C ILE A 272 -24.79 -2.60 -10.90
N ASP A 273 -24.46 -2.62 -12.18
CA ASP A 273 -24.07 -3.83 -12.87
C ASP A 273 -22.61 -4.18 -12.56
N LEU A 274 -22.41 -5.30 -11.87
CA LEU A 274 -21.08 -5.84 -11.57
C LEU A 274 -20.63 -6.91 -12.56
N SER A 275 -21.49 -7.34 -13.49
CA SER A 275 -21.15 -8.35 -14.49
C SER A 275 -19.88 -8.02 -15.29
N PRO A 276 -19.55 -6.75 -15.62
CA PRO A 276 -18.30 -6.42 -16.31
C PRO A 276 -17.04 -6.78 -15.51
N TYR A 277 -17.13 -6.76 -14.17
CA TYR A 277 -16.02 -7.00 -13.24
C TYR A 277 -15.96 -8.44 -12.72
N GLU A 278 -16.89 -9.30 -13.16
CA GLU A 278 -16.85 -10.72 -12.84
C GLU A 278 -15.55 -11.36 -13.33
N GLN A 279 -15.08 -12.36 -12.58
CA GLN A 279 -13.80 -13.00 -12.86
C GLN A 279 -13.99 -14.22 -13.75
N GLU A 280 -13.38 -14.19 -14.91
CA GLU A 280 -13.31 -15.33 -15.81
C GLU A 280 -11.88 -15.80 -16.02
N GLU A 281 -11.72 -17.07 -16.40
CA GLU A 281 -10.41 -17.61 -16.73
C GLU A 281 -9.75 -16.80 -17.83
N CYS A 282 -8.50 -16.41 -17.60
CA CYS A 282 -7.73 -15.67 -18.58
C CYS A 282 -7.64 -16.49 -19.88
N PRO A 283 -8.04 -15.92 -21.04
CA PRO A 283 -8.15 -16.68 -22.27
C PRO A 283 -6.80 -17.17 -22.80
N LEU A 284 -5.69 -16.50 -22.43
CA LEU A 284 -4.34 -16.89 -22.84
C LEU A 284 -3.79 -18.07 -22.01
N CYS A 285 -3.89 -18.02 -20.68
CA CYS A 285 -3.31 -19.04 -19.82
C CYS A 285 -4.31 -20.09 -19.32
N LYS A 286 -5.62 -19.88 -19.54
CA LYS A 286 -6.72 -20.77 -19.12
C LYS A 286 -6.64 -21.10 -17.63
N GLY A 287 -6.67 -20.06 -16.79
CA GLY A 287 -6.58 -20.20 -15.34
C GLY A 287 -5.18 -20.46 -14.78
N LYS A 288 -4.18 -20.84 -15.59
CA LYS A 288 -2.85 -21.26 -15.09
C LYS A 288 -1.97 -20.15 -14.52
N GLY A 289 -2.31 -18.88 -14.77
CA GLY A 289 -1.47 -17.73 -14.41
C GLY A 289 -0.12 -17.65 -15.16
N SER A 290 0.18 -18.61 -16.03
CA SER A 290 1.47 -18.73 -16.73
C SER A 290 1.27 -19.06 -18.22
N HIS A 291 2.18 -18.57 -19.06
CA HIS A 291 2.22 -18.84 -20.52
C HIS A 291 3.69 -19.04 -20.94
N ASN A 292 3.98 -20.14 -21.65
CA ASN A 292 5.34 -20.55 -22.04
C ASN A 292 6.37 -20.59 -20.89
N GLU A 293 5.97 -21.13 -19.73
CA GLU A 293 6.80 -21.19 -18.50
C GLU A 293 7.15 -19.83 -17.86
N TRP A 294 6.59 -18.74 -18.38
CA TRP A 294 6.69 -17.40 -17.81
C TRP A 294 5.34 -16.95 -17.24
N GLU A 295 5.36 -15.88 -16.44
CA GLU A 295 4.13 -15.25 -15.96
C GLU A 295 3.25 -14.83 -17.16
N CYS A 296 1.96 -15.16 -17.10
CA CYS A 296 1.03 -14.85 -18.19
C CYS A 296 0.96 -13.33 -18.40
N PRO A 297 1.26 -12.79 -19.59
CA PRO A 297 1.32 -11.35 -19.81
C PRO A 297 -0.05 -10.67 -19.74
N ILE A 298 -1.14 -11.43 -19.95
CA ILE A 298 -2.51 -10.92 -19.92
C ILE A 298 -3.04 -10.79 -18.48
N CYS A 299 -2.98 -11.85 -17.68
CA CYS A 299 -3.49 -11.83 -16.31
C CYS A 299 -2.43 -11.59 -15.23
N ARG A 300 -1.15 -11.51 -15.60
CA ARG A 300 0.00 -11.26 -14.70
C ARG A 300 0.01 -12.20 -13.49
N GLY A 301 -0.03 -13.51 -13.75
CA GLY A 301 0.03 -14.51 -12.67
C GLY A 301 -1.30 -14.83 -11.99
N VAL A 302 -2.33 -13.99 -12.13
CA VAL A 302 -3.60 -14.14 -11.40
C VAL A 302 -4.42 -15.33 -11.89
N GLY A 303 -4.35 -15.64 -13.18
CA GLY A 303 -5.12 -16.73 -13.80
C GLY A 303 -6.51 -16.30 -14.28
N THR A 304 -7.06 -15.19 -13.77
CA THR A 304 -8.35 -14.62 -14.19
C THR A 304 -8.24 -13.16 -14.64
N VAL A 305 -9.22 -12.72 -15.42
CA VAL A 305 -9.41 -11.33 -15.85
C VAL A 305 -10.87 -10.93 -15.67
N ASP A 306 -11.14 -9.63 -15.74
CA ASP A 306 -12.50 -9.10 -15.72
C ASP A 306 -13.20 -9.45 -17.04
N VAL A 307 -14.48 -9.80 -16.99
CA VAL A 307 -15.28 -10.14 -18.18
C VAL A 307 -15.17 -9.07 -19.26
N GLU A 308 -15.28 -7.79 -18.90
CA GLU A 308 -15.18 -6.67 -19.86
C GLU A 308 -13.83 -6.62 -20.57
N ALA A 309 -12.75 -6.92 -19.83
CA ALA A 309 -11.40 -6.90 -20.35
C ALA A 309 -11.15 -8.02 -21.38
N ILE A 310 -11.92 -9.10 -21.38
CA ILE A 310 -11.77 -10.21 -22.35
C ILE A 310 -11.93 -9.71 -23.78
N SER A 311 -12.91 -8.82 -24.02
CA SER A 311 -13.18 -8.30 -25.36
C SER A 311 -12.07 -7.40 -25.91
N GLU A 312 -11.29 -6.79 -25.01
CA GLU A 312 -10.17 -5.90 -25.34
C GLU A 312 -8.82 -6.62 -25.45
N ILE A 313 -8.75 -7.89 -25.04
CA ILE A 313 -7.53 -8.67 -25.07
C ILE A 313 -7.26 -9.15 -26.50
N ASP A 314 -6.26 -8.54 -27.15
CA ASP A 314 -5.71 -9.01 -28.42
C ASP A 314 -4.76 -10.19 -28.18
N LEU A 315 -5.19 -11.39 -28.59
CA LEU A 315 -4.40 -12.62 -28.48
C LEU A 315 -3.51 -12.87 -29.71
N SER A 316 -3.67 -12.13 -30.80
CA SER A 316 -2.91 -12.34 -32.04
C SER A 316 -1.38 -12.32 -31.86
N PRO A 317 -0.79 -11.54 -30.92
CA PRO A 317 0.66 -11.60 -30.68
C PRO A 317 1.15 -12.92 -30.05
N PHE A 318 0.23 -13.74 -29.53
CA PHE A 318 0.52 -14.97 -28.78
C PHE A 318 0.06 -16.24 -29.50
N GLU A 319 -0.60 -16.11 -30.65
CA GLU A 319 -0.93 -17.23 -31.54
C GLU A 319 0.34 -17.64 -32.31
N GLN A 320 0.96 -18.75 -31.91
CA GLN A 320 2.02 -19.47 -32.63
C GLN A 320 1.66 -20.93 -32.78
#